data_AF-A0A524GMT1-F1
#
_entry.id   AF-A0A524GMT1-F1
#
_cell.length_a   1.000
_cell.length_b   1.000
_cell.length_c   1.000
_cell.angle_alpha   90.00
_cell.angle_beta   90.00
_cell.angle_gamma   90.00
#
_symmetry.space_group_name_H-M   'P 1'
#
loop_
_entity.id
_entity.type
_entity.pdbx_description
1 polymer ?
#
loop_
_entity_poly.entity_id
_entity_poly.type
_entity_poly.pdbx_seq_one_letter_code
_entity_poly.pdbx_strand_id
1 'polypeptide(L)' 'DSSTNMISPMMSFFALIVAFVQRYDAKAGLGTVIATMLPYSLAFLFFWVLLLIIWLIAGMPLGPGAGLYLQG' A
#
# COMPACT_ATOMS: atom_id res chain seq x y z
N ASP A 1 3.98 0.95 6.34
CA ASP A 1 4.89 -0.16 5.99
C ASP A 1 4.43 -0.93 4.76
N SER A 2 3.19 -1.47 4.76
CA SER A 2 2.65 -2.23 3.61
C SER A 2 2.50 -1.42 2.31
N SER A 3 2.11 -0.14 2.39
CA SER A 3 1.83 0.71 1.22
C SER A 3 3.09 1.19 0.48
N THR A 4 4.23 1.28 1.18
CA THR A 4 5.51 1.77 0.64
C THR A 4 6.33 0.67 -0.03
N ASN A 5 6.06 -0.61 0.28
CA ASN A 5 6.73 -1.75 -0.37
C ASN A 5 6.41 -1.90 -1.86
N MET A 6 5.24 -1.42 -2.30
CA MET A 6 4.81 -1.54 -3.70
C MET A 6 5.49 -0.52 -4.64
N ILE A 7 6.02 0.58 -4.09
CA ILE A 7 6.66 1.66 -4.85
C ILE A 7 8.18 1.68 -4.66
N SER A 8 8.71 1.01 -3.63
CA SER A 8 10.15 1.03 -3.38
C SER A 8 10.90 0.22 -4.45
N PRO A 9 11.80 0.84 -5.24
CA PRO A 9 12.64 0.13 -6.21
C PRO A 9 13.63 -0.84 -5.54
N MET A 10 13.71 -0.83 -4.21
CA MET A 10 14.54 -1.72 -3.40
C MET A 10 13.82 -3.03 -3.00
N MET A 11 12.57 -3.26 -3.46
CA MET A 11 11.91 -4.54 -3.24
C MET A 11 12.64 -5.65 -4.03
N SER A 12 13.05 -6.73 -3.36
CA SER A 12 13.83 -7.82 -3.98
C SER A 12 13.18 -8.46 -5.22
N PHE A 13 11.87 -8.30 -5.42
CA PHE A 13 11.14 -8.83 -6.57
C PHE A 13 10.93 -7.83 -7.72
N PHE A 14 11.35 -6.56 -7.57
CA PHE A 14 11.10 -5.52 -8.55
C PHE A 14 11.65 -5.86 -9.95
N ALA A 15 12.89 -6.35 -10.02
CA ALA A 15 13.53 -6.76 -11.27
C ALA A 15 12.79 -7.93 -11.97
N LEU A 16 12.27 -8.89 -11.19
CA LEU A 16 11.47 -10.00 -11.70
C LEU A 16 10.15 -9.52 -12.30
N ILE A 17 9.47 -8.58 -11.63
CA ILE A 17 8.21 -8.00 -12.10
C ILE A 17 8.43 -7.26 -13.43
N VAL A 18 9.48 -6.44 -13.54
CA VAL A 18 9.81 -5.74 -14.79
C VAL A 18 10.10 -6.74 -15.92
N ALA A 19 10.89 -7.79 -15.67
CA ALA A 19 11.16 -8.82 -16.67
C ALA A 19 9.88 -9.54 -17.14
N PHE A 20 8.91 -9.74 -16.23
CA PHE A 20 7.62 -10.34 -16.56
C PHE A 20 6.75 -9.41 -17.39
N VAL A 21 6.67 -8.12 -17.03
CA VAL A 21 5.91 -7.10 -17.77
C VAL A 21 6.50 -6.88 -19.17
N GLN A 22 7.84 -6.91 -19.30
CA GLN A 22 8.52 -6.80 -20.61
C GLN A 22 8.16 -7.93 -21.58
N ARG A 23 7.65 -9.06 -21.08
CA ARG A 23 7.15 -10.16 -21.92
C ARG A 23 5.83 -9.81 -22.63
N TYR A 24 5.07 -8.85 -22.09
CA TYR A 24 3.80 -8.39 -22.66
C TYR A 24 3.93 -7.02 -23.32
N ASP A 25 4.81 -6.15 -22.82
CA ASP A 25 5.13 -4.85 -23.41
C ASP A 25 6.65 -4.60 -23.36
N ALA A 26 7.32 -4.78 -24.50
CA ALA A 26 8.77 -4.62 -24.61
C ALA A 26 9.27 -3.18 -24.34
N LYS A 27 8.39 -2.18 -24.33
CA LYS A 27 8.73 -0.79 -23.98
C LYS A 27 8.56 -0.49 -22.49
N ALA A 28 7.99 -1.41 -21.72
CA ALA A 28 7.78 -1.24 -20.30
C ALA A 28 9.13 -1.22 -19.54
N GLY A 29 9.44 -0.08 -18.94
CA GLY A 29 10.61 0.12 -18.08
C GLY A 29 10.23 0.29 -16.62
N LEU A 30 11.25 0.58 -15.80
CA LEU A 30 11.10 0.88 -14.37
C LEU A 30 10.02 1.95 -14.12
N GLY A 31 10.05 3.03 -14.89
CA GLY A 31 9.08 4.13 -14.78
C GLY A 31 7.66 3.75 -15.15
N THR A 32 7.46 2.87 -16.15
CA THR A 32 6.13 2.42 -16.58
C THR A 32 5.46 1.59 -15.48
N VAL A 33 6.21 0.68 -14.85
CA VAL A 33 5.70 -0.15 -13.76
C VAL A 33 5.39 0.72 -12.52
N ILE A 34 6.27 1.65 -12.16
CA ILE A 34 6.03 2.55 -11.03
C ILE A 34 4.83 3.47 -11.29
N ALA A 35 4.74 4.07 -12.49
CA ALA A 35 3.65 4.98 -12.85
C ALA A 35 2.29 4.29 -12.90
N THR A 36 2.24 3.03 -13.36
CA THR A 36 1.01 2.23 -13.36
C THR A 36 0.58 1.83 -11.95
N MET A 37 1.53 1.59 -11.03
CA MET A 37 1.23 1.23 -9.64
C MET A 37 0.93 2.43 -8.74
N LEU A 38 1.38 3.64 -9.11
CA LEU A 38 1.15 4.88 -8.35
C LEU A 38 -0.33 5.16 -8.04
N PRO A 39 -1.27 5.16 -9.02
CA PRO A 39 -2.68 5.41 -8.72
C PRO A 39 -3.29 4.35 -7.80
N TYR A 40 -2.89 3.09 -7.91
CA TYR A 40 -3.35 2.02 -7.01
C TYR A 40 -2.87 2.25 -5.58
N SER A 41 -1.60 2.61 -5.40
CA SER A 41 -1.05 2.89 -4.07
C SER A 41 -1.75 4.07 -3.41
N LEU A 42 -2.02 5.15 -4.16
CA LEU A 42 -2.76 6.30 -3.66
C LEU A 42 -4.20 5.95 -3.27
N ALA A 43 -4.91 5.19 -4.11
CA ALA A 43 -6.27 4.73 -3.81
C ALA A 43 -6.31 3.81 -2.56
N PHE A 44 -5.35 2.89 -2.46
CA PHE A 44 -5.22 2.01 -1.31
C PHE A 44 -4.94 2.81 -0.03
N LEU A 45 -4.00 3.76 -0.08
CA LEU A 45 -3.66 4.60 1.06
C LEU A 45 -4.88 5.42 1.51
N PHE A 46 -5.61 6.01 0.57
CA PHE A 46 -6.82 6.76 0.86
C PHE A 46 -7.89 5.88 1.55
N PHE A 47 -8.14 4.68 1.01
CA PHE A 47 -9.07 3.73 1.62
C PHE A 47 -8.61 3.28 3.01
N TRP A 48 -7.30 3.07 3.19
CA TRP A 48 -6.72 2.66 4.46
C TRP A 48 -6.88 3.71 5.55
N VAL A 49 -6.66 4.99 5.20
CA VAL A 49 -6.90 6.12 6.10
C VAL A 49 -8.37 6.22 6.46
N LEU A 50 -9.28 6.10 5.48
CA LEU A 50 -10.72 6.09 5.72
C LEU A 50 -11.15 4.97 6.67
N LEU A 51 -10.65 3.75 6.45
CA LEU A 51 -10.93 2.62 7.31
C LEU A 51 -10.50 2.90 8.75
N LEU A 52 -9.30 3.46 8.95
CA LEU A 52 -8.84 3.84 10.29
C LEU A 52 -9.71 4.93 10.91
N ILE A 53 -10.09 5.96 10.16
CA ILE A 53 -11.00 7.01 10.67
C ILE A 53 -12.33 6.39 11.12
N ILE A 54 -12.93 5.54 10.29
CA ILE A 54 -14.19 4.85 10.60
C ILE A 54 -14.03 3.95 11.84
N TRP A 55 -12.91 3.27 11.96
CA TRP A 55 -12.60 2.40 13.10
C TRP A 55 -12.47 3.19 14.41
N LEU A 56 -11.81 4.36 14.36
CA LEU A 56 -11.63 5.26 15.50
C LEU A 56 -12.96 5.85 15.97
N ILE A 57 -13.81 6.34 15.05
CA ILE A 57 -15.12 6.89 15.42
C ILE A 57 -16.08 5.80 15.91
N ALA A 58 -15.95 4.58 15.41
CA ALA A 58 -16.73 3.44 15.90
C ALA A 58 -16.31 2.97 17.31
N GLY A 59 -15.20 3.50 17.85
CA GLY A 59 -14.72 3.18 19.19
C GLY A 59 -14.28 1.73 19.36
N MET A 60 -14.04 1.00 18.27
CA MET A 60 -13.67 -0.41 18.33
C MET A 60 -12.24 -0.54 18.87
N PRO A 61 -12.01 -1.41 19.87
CA PRO A 61 -10.68 -1.61 20.41
C PRO A 61 -9.74 -2.07 19.29
N LEU A 62 -8.55 -1.48 19.22
CA LEU A 62 -7.53 -1.83 18.21
C LEU A 62 -6.99 -3.25 18.42
N GLY A 63 -7.23 -3.82 19.60
CA GLY A 63 -6.93 -5.20 19.98
C GLY A 63 -7.52 -5.54 21.36
N PRO A 64 -7.51 -6.82 21.75
CA PRO A 64 -7.99 -7.24 23.06
C PRO A 64 -7.18 -6.55 24.17
N GLY A 65 -7.85 -5.80 25.04
CA GLY A 65 -7.22 -5.00 26.10
C GLY A 65 -6.61 -3.66 25.65
N ALA A 66 -6.64 -3.33 24.35
CA ALA A 66 -6.16 -2.06 23.81
C ALA A 66 -7.34 -1.11 23.54
N GLY A 67 -7.91 -0.58 24.61
CA GLY A 67 -8.91 0.49 24.54
C GLY A 67 -8.34 1.73 23.86
N LEU A 68 -9.15 2.38 23.01
CA LEU A 68 -8.73 3.55 22.23
C LEU A 68 -8.47 4.81 23.08
N TYR A 69 -9.07 4.88 24.26
CA TYR A 69 -8.93 5.99 25.19
C TYR A 69 -8.19 5.52 26.44
N LEU A 70 -7.24 6.34 26.91
CA LEU A 70 -6.67 6.17 28.25
C LEU A 70 -7.81 6.36 29.25
N GLN A 71 -8.16 5.29 29.95
CA GLN A 71 -9.07 5.34 31.09
C GLN A 71 -8.32 6.09 32.21
N GLY A 72 -8.65 7.36 32.41
CA GLY A 72 -8.19 8.16 33.54
C GLY A 72 -8.85 7.72 34.84
#